data_AF-A0A7Y3HP51-F1
#
_entry.id   AF-A0A7Y3HP51-F1
#
_cell.length_a   1.000
_cell.length_b   1.000
_cell.length_c   1.000
_cell.angle_alpha   90.00
_cell.angle_beta   90.00
_cell.angle_gamma   90.00
#
_symmetry.space_group_name_H-M   'P 1'
#
loop_
_entity.id
_entity.type
_entity.pdbx_description
1 polymer ?
#
loop_
_entity_poly.entity_id
_entity_poly.type
_entity_poly.pdbx_seq_one_letter_code
_entity_poly.pdbx_strand_id
1 'polypeptide(L)'
;DYTICFEELFDVVNYFVVNVSSPNTPGLRELQDKGALLSLLQELQTLNNAKPNPKPILLKIAPDLTNEQLDDIVEVCTESKLSGIIATNTTISREGLKTSVNRIEEIGAGGLSGASVTERSTEVIKYIRKRVPQDFVIIGVGGIMNAEDALDKIKAGADLIQLYSGLIYEGPSLVKDINKKLASYYQSIS
;
A
#
# COMPACT_ATOMS: atom_id res chain seq x y z
N ASP A 1 -0.40 16.59 13.29
CA ASP A 1 0.15 15.22 13.43
C ASP A 1 1.13 14.86 12.33
N TYR A 2 0.71 14.75 11.06
CA TYR A 2 1.64 14.38 9.97
C TYR A 2 2.86 15.29 9.85
N THR A 3 2.67 16.61 9.93
CA THR A 3 3.76 17.59 9.88
C THR A 3 4.71 17.46 11.06
N ILE A 4 4.20 17.21 12.26
CA ILE A 4 5.00 16.97 13.48
C ILE A 4 5.87 15.72 13.27
N CYS A 5 5.28 14.59 12.88
CA CYS A 5 6.03 13.36 12.63
C CYS A 5 7.05 13.52 11.49
N PHE A 6 6.71 14.30 10.47
CA PHE A 6 7.62 14.59 9.36
C PHE A 6 8.87 15.33 9.85
N GLU A 7 8.68 16.41 10.60
CA GLU A 7 9.76 17.23 11.16
C GLU A 7 10.65 16.42 12.11
N GLU A 8 10.03 15.70 13.07
CA GLU A 8 10.75 14.95 14.11
C GLU A 8 11.56 13.76 13.57
N LEU A 9 11.09 13.12 12.48
CA LEU A 9 11.72 11.90 11.95
C LEU A 9 12.57 12.13 10.71
N PHE A 10 12.62 13.37 10.18
CA PHE A 10 13.23 13.67 8.88
C PHE A 10 14.65 13.13 8.72
N ASP A 11 15.49 13.34 9.72
CA ASP A 11 16.92 13.02 9.66
C ASP A 11 17.23 11.53 9.85
N VAL A 12 16.25 10.74 10.32
CA VAL A 12 16.46 9.32 10.70
C VAL A 12 15.75 8.32 9.79
N VAL A 13 15.07 8.78 8.74
CA VAL A 13 14.35 7.91 7.79
C VAL A 13 14.86 8.06 6.35
N ASN A 14 14.63 7.01 5.56
CA ASN A 14 14.92 7.03 4.13
C ASN A 14 13.73 7.53 3.30
N TYR A 15 12.50 7.37 3.79
CA TYR A 15 11.28 7.80 3.10
C TYR A 15 10.13 7.92 4.11
N PHE A 16 9.08 8.64 3.73
CA PHE A 16 7.85 8.78 4.51
C PHE A 16 6.68 8.06 3.85
N VAL A 17 5.74 7.62 4.69
CA VAL A 17 4.46 7.06 4.25
C VAL A 17 3.34 7.80 4.95
N VAL A 18 2.47 8.44 4.16
CA VAL A 18 1.22 9.01 4.63
C VAL A 18 0.16 7.91 4.62
N ASN A 19 -0.41 7.61 5.79
CA ASN A 19 -1.40 6.54 5.95
C ASN A 19 -2.78 7.11 6.30
N VAL A 20 -3.66 7.17 5.31
CA VAL A 20 -5.06 7.58 5.45
C VAL A 20 -6.03 6.39 5.31
N SER A 21 -5.53 5.15 5.40
CA SER A 21 -6.29 3.94 5.02
C SER A 21 -6.68 3.00 6.17
N SER A 22 -6.31 3.31 7.42
CA SER A 22 -6.67 2.49 8.58
C SER A 22 -8.19 2.39 8.74
N PRO A 23 -8.77 1.18 8.84
CA PRO A 23 -10.18 0.99 9.20
C PRO A 23 -10.45 1.14 10.70
N ASN A 24 -9.40 1.20 11.53
CA ASN A 24 -9.52 1.15 12.98
C ASN A 24 -9.51 2.54 13.64
N THR A 25 -9.34 3.60 12.85
CA THR A 25 -9.31 4.99 13.32
C THR A 25 -10.55 5.71 12.79
N PRO A 26 -11.56 5.99 13.64
CA PRO A 26 -12.75 6.72 13.23
C PRO A 26 -12.39 8.04 12.53
N GLY A 27 -13.06 8.35 11.42
CA GLY A 27 -12.85 9.57 10.64
C GLY A 27 -11.58 9.62 9.77
N LEU A 28 -10.62 8.69 9.92
CA LEU A 28 -9.36 8.79 9.17
C LEU A 28 -9.54 8.60 7.66
N ARG A 29 -10.45 7.72 7.25
CA ARG A 29 -10.74 7.48 5.83
C ARG A 29 -11.45 8.67 5.17
N GLU A 30 -12.03 9.59 5.94
CA GLU A 30 -12.62 10.82 5.40
C GLU A 30 -11.54 11.77 4.84
N LEU A 31 -10.29 11.66 5.32
CA LEU A 31 -9.14 12.35 4.72
C LEU A 31 -8.75 11.81 3.34
N GLN A 32 -9.41 10.76 2.84
CA GLN A 32 -9.26 10.33 1.45
C GLN A 32 -10.11 11.15 0.48
N ASP A 33 -10.96 12.06 0.98
CA ASP A 33 -11.57 13.07 0.13
C ASP A 33 -10.48 13.85 -0.62
N LYS A 34 -10.69 14.02 -1.92
CA LYS A 34 -9.69 14.55 -2.86
C LYS A 34 -9.09 15.86 -2.38
N GLY A 35 -9.91 16.80 -1.92
CA GLY A 35 -9.46 18.13 -1.50
C GLY A 35 -8.64 18.10 -0.21
N ALA A 36 -9.12 17.36 0.79
CA ALA A 36 -8.42 17.20 2.06
C ALA A 36 -7.07 16.48 1.88
N LEU A 37 -7.05 15.42 1.07
CA LEU A 37 -5.84 14.66 0.79
C LEU A 37 -4.80 15.50 0.04
N LEU A 38 -5.24 16.23 -1.00
CA LEU A 38 -4.36 17.10 -1.77
C LEU A 38 -3.71 18.17 -0.89
N SER A 39 -4.51 18.85 -0.06
CA SER A 39 -4.00 19.87 0.86
C SER A 39 -2.97 19.31 1.84
N LEU A 40 -3.23 18.13 2.42
CA LEU A 40 -2.29 17.46 3.32
C LEU A 40 -0.97 17.11 2.63
N LEU A 41 -1.01 16.55 1.43
CA LEU A 41 0.17 16.12 0.71
C LEU A 41 1.00 17.29 0.18
N GLN A 42 0.35 18.37 -0.27
CA GLN A 42 1.02 19.61 -0.70
C GLN A 42 1.74 20.30 0.47
N GLU A 43 1.15 20.31 1.66
CA GLU A 43 1.79 20.84 2.87
C GLU A 43 3.06 20.05 3.21
N LEU A 44 2.96 18.71 3.24
CA LEU A 44 4.12 17.85 3.48
C LEU A 44 5.21 18.02 2.42
N GLN A 45 4.83 18.19 1.15
CA GLN A 45 5.80 18.45 0.09
C GLN A 45 6.44 19.82 0.19
N THR A 46 5.71 20.83 0.67
CA THR A 46 6.28 22.15 0.95
C THR A 46 7.35 22.05 2.02
N LEU A 47 7.07 21.36 3.13
CA LEU A 47 8.05 21.08 4.18
C LEU A 47 9.24 20.28 3.65
N ASN A 48 8.98 19.22 2.87
CA ASN A 48 10.01 18.36 2.32
C ASN A 48 10.98 19.07 1.38
N ASN A 49 10.47 19.94 0.51
CA ASN A 49 11.28 20.74 -0.40
C ASN A 49 12.10 21.82 0.31
N ALA A 50 11.72 22.21 1.53
CA ALA A 50 12.50 23.13 2.36
C ALA A 50 13.68 22.46 3.08
N LYS A 51 13.75 21.13 3.09
CA LYS A 51 14.79 20.38 3.78
C LYS A 51 16.02 20.13 2.89
N PRO A 52 17.22 20.02 3.49
CA PRO A 52 18.38 19.53 2.76
C PRO A 52 18.16 18.06 2.37
N ASN A 53 18.22 17.75 1.08
CA ASN A 53 17.94 16.43 0.50
C ASN A 53 16.52 15.93 0.82
N PRO A 54 15.50 16.44 0.10
CA PRO A 54 14.11 15.98 0.25
C PRO A 54 13.99 14.45 0.18
N LYS A 55 13.13 13.89 1.02
CA LYS A 55 12.90 12.44 1.14
C LYS A 55 11.72 12.02 0.26
N PRO A 56 11.72 10.80 -0.31
CA PRO A 56 10.55 10.26 -0.97
C PRO A 56 9.34 10.22 -0.03
N ILE A 57 8.18 10.67 -0.51
CA ILE A 57 6.90 10.58 0.21
C ILE A 57 5.96 9.69 -0.59
N LEU A 58 5.42 8.67 0.07
CA LEU A 58 4.46 7.74 -0.52
C LEU A 58 3.12 7.81 0.22
N LEU A 59 2.03 7.49 -0.49
CA LEU A 59 0.70 7.34 0.09
C LEU A 59 0.36 5.85 0.29
N LYS A 60 -0.25 5.46 1.42
CA LYS A 60 -0.76 4.09 1.62
C LYS A 60 -2.28 4.04 1.58
N ILE A 61 -2.82 3.23 0.68
CA ILE A 61 -4.27 3.18 0.37
C ILE A 61 -4.95 1.89 0.82
N ALA A 62 -6.27 1.93 0.94
CA ALA A 62 -7.09 0.76 1.21
C ALA A 62 -7.39 -0.02 -0.09
N PRO A 63 -7.63 -1.35 0.00
CA PRO A 63 -8.10 -2.14 -1.15
C PRO A 63 -9.57 -1.90 -1.49
N ASP A 64 -10.32 -1.32 -0.54
CA ASP A 64 -11.78 -1.14 -0.57
C ASP A 64 -12.21 0.12 -1.34
N LEU A 65 -11.48 0.48 -2.40
CA LEU A 65 -11.74 1.66 -3.21
C LEU A 65 -12.32 1.27 -4.56
N THR A 66 -13.27 2.09 -5.05
CA THR A 66 -13.76 1.97 -6.42
C THR A 66 -12.69 2.45 -7.41
N ASN A 67 -12.88 2.13 -8.68
CA ASN A 67 -11.96 2.53 -9.74
C ASN A 67 -11.89 4.06 -9.89
N GLU A 68 -13.03 4.74 -9.72
CA GLU A 68 -13.13 6.20 -9.75
C GLU A 68 -12.36 6.83 -8.57
N GLN A 69 -12.49 6.26 -7.37
CA GLN A 69 -11.72 6.71 -6.21
C GLN A 69 -10.21 6.47 -6.40
N LEU A 70 -9.82 5.37 -7.05
CA LEU A 70 -8.42 5.12 -7.41
C LEU A 70 -7.91 6.15 -8.44
N ASP A 71 -8.75 6.55 -9.40
CA ASP A 71 -8.40 7.59 -10.37
C ASP A 71 -8.16 8.94 -9.68
N ASP A 72 -9.06 9.33 -8.76
CA ASP A 72 -8.89 10.55 -7.95
C ASP A 72 -7.60 10.52 -7.11
N ILE A 73 -7.28 9.37 -6.50
CA ILE A 73 -6.04 9.22 -5.73
C ILE A 73 -4.81 9.35 -6.64
N VAL A 74 -4.82 8.75 -7.83
CA VAL A 74 -3.71 8.86 -8.79
C VAL A 74 -3.50 10.31 -9.20
N GLU A 75 -4.57 11.05 -9.46
CA GLU A 75 -4.52 12.48 -9.77
C GLU A 75 -3.90 13.27 -8.61
N VAL A 76 -4.38 13.07 -7.38
CA VAL A 76 -3.86 13.75 -6.19
C VAL A 76 -2.38 13.44 -5.94
N CYS A 77 -1.97 12.17 -6.10
CA CYS A 77 -0.57 11.77 -5.93
C CYS A 77 0.33 12.43 -6.97
N THR A 78 -0.14 12.52 -8.22
CA THR A 78 0.60 13.12 -9.33
C THR A 78 0.70 14.64 -9.16
N GLU A 79 -0.40 15.31 -8.81
CA GLU A 79 -0.45 16.75 -8.56
C GLU A 79 0.44 17.15 -7.37
N SER A 80 0.43 16.33 -6.31
CA SER A 80 1.30 16.49 -5.14
C SER A 80 2.74 16.07 -5.39
N LYS A 81 3.06 15.53 -6.58
CA LYS A 81 4.40 15.03 -6.96
C LYS A 81 4.95 13.98 -5.99
N LEU A 82 4.09 13.09 -5.48
CA LEU A 82 4.54 11.99 -4.63
C LEU A 82 5.47 11.06 -5.39
N SER A 83 6.38 10.41 -4.66
CA SER A 83 7.32 9.47 -5.24
C SER A 83 6.67 8.11 -5.53
N GLY A 84 5.53 7.82 -4.91
CA GLY A 84 4.88 6.54 -5.11
C GLY A 84 3.67 6.28 -4.21
N ILE A 85 3.19 5.04 -4.27
CA ILE A 85 2.05 4.55 -3.50
C ILE A 85 2.32 3.15 -2.95
N ILE A 86 1.72 2.85 -1.80
CA ILE A 86 1.71 1.52 -1.19
C ILE A 86 0.30 0.95 -1.31
N ALA A 87 0.16 -0.10 -2.13
CA ALA A 87 -1.09 -0.75 -2.45
C ALA A 87 -1.03 -2.22 -2.01
N THR A 88 -1.68 -2.66 -0.92
CA THR A 88 -2.69 -1.94 -0.11
C THR A 88 -2.57 -2.22 1.40
N ASN A 89 -3.42 -1.53 2.16
CA ASN A 89 -3.71 -1.82 3.56
C ASN A 89 -4.70 -3.00 3.71
N THR A 90 -5.23 -3.23 4.91
CA THR A 90 -6.26 -4.25 5.20
C THR A 90 -7.62 -3.92 4.59
N THR A 91 -8.43 -4.94 4.30
CA THR A 91 -9.83 -4.80 3.86
C THR A 91 -10.80 -4.79 5.04
N ILE A 92 -11.94 -4.11 4.91
CA ILE A 92 -13.09 -4.31 5.79
C ILE A 92 -14.07 -5.37 5.28
N SER A 93 -13.94 -5.78 4.02
CA SER A 93 -14.80 -6.81 3.44
C SER A 93 -14.65 -8.13 4.21
N ARG A 94 -15.79 -8.80 4.38
CA ARG A 94 -15.91 -10.15 4.95
C ARG A 94 -16.34 -11.17 3.90
N GLU A 95 -16.40 -10.76 2.65
CA GLU A 95 -16.76 -11.60 1.52
C GLU A 95 -15.74 -12.75 1.35
N GLY A 96 -16.24 -13.93 0.96
CA GLY A 96 -15.40 -15.10 0.71
C GLY A 96 -14.83 -15.79 1.96
N LEU A 97 -15.16 -15.33 3.17
CA LEU A 97 -14.74 -16.00 4.40
C LEU A 97 -15.48 -17.31 4.62
N LYS A 98 -14.73 -18.35 5.01
CA LYS A 98 -15.28 -19.65 5.43
C LYS A 98 -15.78 -19.64 6.87
N THR A 99 -15.34 -18.67 7.67
CA THR A 99 -15.77 -18.47 9.05
C THR A 99 -17.25 -18.10 9.08
N SER A 100 -18.02 -18.67 10.02
CA SER A 100 -19.46 -18.38 10.13
C SER A 100 -19.74 -16.92 10.46
N VAL A 101 -20.89 -16.41 10.00
CA VAL A 101 -21.34 -15.03 10.26
C VAL A 101 -21.36 -14.73 11.76
N ASN A 102 -21.97 -15.61 12.57
CA ASN A 102 -22.02 -15.43 14.02
C ASN A 102 -20.62 -15.28 14.64
N ARG A 103 -19.64 -16.07 14.16
CA ARG A 103 -18.28 -15.98 14.67
C ARG A 103 -17.57 -14.69 14.22
N ILE A 104 -17.85 -14.21 13.01
CA ILE A 104 -17.35 -12.92 12.53
C ILE A 104 -17.93 -11.78 13.37
N GLU A 105 -19.22 -11.83 13.69
CA GLU A 105 -19.89 -10.86 14.56
C GLU A 105 -19.28 -10.85 15.97
N GLU A 106 -19.01 -12.03 16.55
CA GLU A 106 -18.32 -12.15 17.84
C GLU A 106 -16.90 -11.57 17.83
N ILE A 107 -16.15 -11.73 16.74
CA ILE A 107 -14.79 -11.17 16.60
C ILE A 107 -14.86 -9.63 16.49
N GLY A 108 -15.89 -9.11 15.82
CA GLY A 108 -16.17 -7.68 15.71
C GLY A 108 -15.48 -6.99 14.53
N ALA A 109 -15.53 -5.65 14.59
CA ALA A 109 -15.00 -4.78 13.54
C ALA A 109 -13.47 -4.79 13.50
N GLY A 110 -12.91 -4.52 12.32
CA GLY A 110 -11.47 -4.35 12.14
C GLY A 110 -10.98 -4.70 10.74
N GLY A 111 -9.71 -4.39 10.48
CA GLY A 111 -9.04 -4.73 9.22
C GLY A 111 -8.69 -6.21 9.10
N LEU A 112 -9.02 -6.81 7.96
CA LEU A 112 -8.61 -8.17 7.59
C LEU A 112 -7.39 -8.14 6.66
N SER A 113 -6.45 -9.04 6.92
CA SER A 113 -5.19 -9.21 6.17
C SER A 113 -4.99 -10.67 5.75
N GLY A 114 -3.90 -10.96 5.05
CA GLY A 114 -3.55 -12.32 4.63
C GLY A 114 -4.23 -12.73 3.32
N ALA A 115 -4.44 -14.03 3.14
CA ALA A 115 -4.89 -14.62 1.86
C ALA A 115 -6.18 -13.99 1.31
N SER A 116 -7.06 -13.50 2.18
CA SER A 116 -8.33 -12.87 1.78
C SER A 116 -8.16 -11.56 0.99
N VAL A 117 -6.99 -10.92 1.06
CA VAL A 117 -6.72 -9.67 0.30
C VAL A 117 -5.77 -9.89 -0.87
N THR A 118 -5.31 -11.12 -1.14
CA THR A 118 -4.31 -11.42 -2.18
C THR A 118 -4.77 -10.94 -3.55
N GLU A 119 -5.95 -11.39 -4.00
CA GLU A 119 -6.48 -11.08 -5.32
C GLU A 119 -6.75 -9.58 -5.47
N ARG A 120 -7.58 -9.01 -4.59
CA ARG A 120 -7.98 -7.60 -4.68
C ARG A 120 -6.78 -6.65 -4.66
N SER A 121 -5.78 -6.88 -3.80
CA SER A 121 -4.60 -6.01 -3.77
C SER A 121 -3.75 -6.13 -5.04
N THR A 122 -3.68 -7.31 -5.69
CA THR A 122 -3.02 -7.47 -7.00
C THR A 122 -3.76 -6.68 -8.08
N GLU A 123 -5.10 -6.73 -8.07
CA GLU A 123 -5.92 -5.97 -9.01
C GLU A 123 -5.70 -4.47 -8.87
N VAL A 124 -5.68 -3.95 -7.64
CA VAL A 124 -5.45 -2.52 -7.37
C VAL A 124 -4.08 -2.09 -7.89
N ILE A 125 -3.03 -2.87 -7.65
CA ILE A 125 -1.68 -2.59 -8.20
C ILE A 125 -1.74 -2.51 -9.74
N LYS A 126 -2.35 -3.50 -10.38
CA LYS A 126 -2.48 -3.56 -11.85
C LYS A 126 -3.29 -2.40 -12.40
N TYR A 127 -4.32 -1.96 -11.67
CA TYR A 127 -5.16 -0.84 -12.06
C TYR A 127 -4.39 0.47 -12.00
N ILE A 128 -3.66 0.72 -10.91
CA ILE A 128 -2.88 1.94 -10.69
C ILE A 128 -1.71 2.03 -11.67
N ARG A 129 -0.95 0.94 -11.89
CA ARG A 129 0.22 0.96 -12.78
C ARG A 129 -0.11 1.48 -14.19
N LYS A 130 -1.33 1.22 -14.68
CA LYS A 130 -1.79 1.70 -15.99
C LYS A 130 -2.04 3.21 -16.08
N ARG A 131 -2.07 3.90 -14.94
CA ARG A 131 -2.50 5.30 -14.79
C ARG A 131 -1.44 6.21 -14.22
N VAL A 132 -0.37 5.65 -13.68
CA VAL A 132 0.76 6.41 -13.15
C VAL A 132 1.93 6.41 -14.14
N PRO A 133 2.78 7.45 -14.13
CA PRO A 133 4.04 7.45 -14.88
C PRO A 133 4.93 6.26 -14.55
N GLN A 134 5.85 5.93 -15.46
CA GLN A 134 6.75 4.77 -15.31
C GLN A 134 7.68 4.89 -14.10
N ASP A 135 8.08 6.10 -13.73
CA ASP A 135 8.96 6.42 -12.60
C ASP A 135 8.22 6.54 -11.27
N PHE A 136 6.88 6.51 -11.28
CA PHE A 136 6.08 6.49 -10.05
C PHE A 136 6.14 5.11 -9.39
N VAL A 137 6.68 5.04 -8.18
CA VAL A 137 6.94 3.77 -7.48
C VAL A 137 5.65 3.17 -6.92
N ILE A 138 5.41 1.88 -7.16
CA ILE A 138 4.35 1.11 -6.50
C ILE A 138 4.99 0.06 -5.59
N ILE A 139 4.68 0.14 -4.29
CA ILE A 139 5.01 -0.91 -3.33
C ILE A 139 3.78 -1.81 -3.15
N GLY A 140 3.87 -3.05 -3.63
CA GLY A 140 2.80 -4.05 -3.56
C GLY A 140 2.73 -4.76 -2.21
N VAL A 141 1.56 -4.73 -1.59
CA VAL A 141 1.32 -5.26 -0.23
C VAL A 141 -0.06 -5.89 -0.17
N GLY A 142 -0.22 -6.95 0.62
CA GLY A 142 -1.50 -7.61 0.86
C GLY A 142 -1.51 -9.04 0.35
N GLY A 143 -1.67 -9.98 1.29
CA GLY A 143 -1.91 -11.39 0.97
C GLY A 143 -0.78 -12.09 0.24
N ILE A 144 0.47 -11.65 0.42
CA ILE A 144 1.62 -12.40 -0.08
C ILE A 144 1.90 -13.52 0.92
N MET A 145 1.36 -14.70 0.64
CA MET A 145 1.44 -15.90 1.48
C MET A 145 2.47 -16.89 0.95
N ASN A 146 2.86 -16.79 -0.31
CA ASN A 146 3.90 -17.62 -0.91
C ASN A 146 4.73 -16.84 -1.95
N ALA A 147 5.73 -17.49 -2.55
CA ALA A 147 6.62 -16.87 -3.52
C ALA A 147 5.96 -16.53 -4.87
N GLU A 148 4.91 -17.26 -5.28
CA GLU A 148 4.15 -16.92 -6.49
C GLU A 148 3.33 -15.66 -6.26
N ASP A 149 2.69 -15.50 -5.11
CA ASP A 149 1.93 -14.29 -4.79
C ASP A 149 2.81 -13.03 -4.89
N ALA A 150 4.06 -13.12 -4.44
CA ALA A 150 5.05 -12.04 -4.56
C ALA A 150 5.37 -11.71 -6.03
N LEU A 151 5.59 -12.74 -6.85
CA LEU A 151 5.83 -12.59 -8.28
C LEU A 151 4.62 -11.99 -8.99
N ASP A 152 3.40 -12.36 -8.59
CA ASP A 152 2.18 -11.80 -9.16
C ASP A 152 2.03 -10.30 -8.88
N LYS A 153 2.46 -9.81 -7.71
CA LYS A 153 2.52 -8.35 -7.45
C LYS A 153 3.50 -7.66 -8.39
N ILE A 154 4.69 -8.23 -8.59
CA ILE A 154 5.70 -7.68 -9.49
C ILE A 154 5.17 -7.65 -10.94
N LYS A 155 4.59 -8.75 -11.42
CA LYS A 155 3.96 -8.84 -12.75
C LYS A 155 2.77 -7.87 -12.90
N ALA A 156 2.06 -7.59 -11.82
CA ALA A 156 0.98 -6.61 -11.81
C ALA A 156 1.49 -5.16 -11.92
N GLY A 157 2.79 -4.91 -11.70
CA GLY A 157 3.41 -3.60 -11.86
C GLY A 157 3.90 -2.97 -10.57
N ALA A 158 4.05 -3.74 -9.50
CA ALA A 158 4.78 -3.30 -8.32
C ALA A 158 6.29 -3.32 -8.57
N ASP A 159 6.99 -2.30 -8.07
CA ASP A 159 8.45 -2.18 -8.12
C ASP A 159 9.11 -2.80 -6.88
N LEU A 160 8.40 -2.74 -5.75
CA LEU A 160 8.80 -3.33 -4.47
C LEU A 160 7.61 -4.08 -3.86
N ILE A 161 7.87 -4.94 -2.87
CA ILE A 161 6.82 -5.64 -2.12
C ILE A 161 7.03 -5.57 -0.61
N GLN A 162 5.95 -5.64 0.18
CA GLN A 162 6.00 -5.78 1.64
C GLN A 162 5.15 -6.96 2.11
N LEU A 163 5.58 -7.58 3.22
CA LEU A 163 4.97 -8.77 3.80
C LEU A 163 4.52 -8.49 5.24
N TYR A 164 3.46 -9.15 5.67
CA TYR A 164 3.10 -9.25 7.09
C TYR A 164 2.54 -10.64 7.39
N SER A 165 1.28 -10.91 7.02
CA SER A 165 0.60 -12.16 7.40
C SER A 165 1.35 -13.41 6.93
N GLY A 166 1.92 -13.40 5.72
CA GLY A 166 2.75 -14.50 5.23
C GLY A 166 3.91 -14.87 6.16
N LEU A 167 4.56 -13.89 6.81
CA LEU A 167 5.62 -14.17 7.78
C LEU A 167 5.10 -14.86 9.04
N ILE A 168 3.86 -14.56 9.45
CA ILE A 168 3.24 -15.18 10.64
C ILE A 168 2.96 -16.65 10.37
N TYR A 169 2.41 -16.98 9.20
CA TYR A 169 1.94 -18.34 8.89
C TYR A 169 3.02 -19.24 8.29
N GLU A 170 3.90 -18.71 7.44
CA GLU A 170 4.93 -19.49 6.74
C GLU A 170 6.33 -19.36 7.37
N GLY A 171 6.50 -18.43 8.31
CA GLY A 171 7.77 -18.16 8.96
C GLY A 171 8.80 -17.43 8.08
N PRO A 172 10.04 -17.26 8.59
CA PRO A 172 11.06 -16.43 7.93
C PRO A 172 11.61 -17.02 6.63
N SER A 173 11.43 -18.33 6.37
CA SER A 173 11.84 -18.97 5.12
C SER A 173 11.14 -18.38 3.90
N LEU A 174 9.93 -17.84 4.05
CA LEU A 174 9.17 -17.20 2.99
C LEU A 174 9.98 -16.11 2.26
N VAL A 175 10.77 -15.32 3.00
CA VAL A 175 11.61 -14.26 2.40
C VAL A 175 12.67 -14.85 1.47
N LYS A 176 13.27 -15.96 1.86
CA LYS A 176 14.27 -16.66 1.03
C LYS A 176 13.63 -17.23 -0.23
N ASP A 177 12.44 -17.80 -0.11
CA ASP A 177 11.74 -18.42 -1.24
C ASP A 177 11.26 -17.38 -2.26
N ILE A 178 10.75 -16.23 -1.77
CA ILE A 178 10.42 -15.07 -2.59
C ILE A 178 11.66 -14.60 -3.37
N ASN A 179 12.78 -14.37 -2.68
CA ASN A 179 14.01 -13.88 -3.34
C ASN A 179 14.51 -14.84 -4.42
N LYS A 180 14.49 -16.16 -4.16
CA LYS A 180 14.86 -17.17 -5.17
C LYS A 180 13.94 -17.15 -6.38
N LYS A 181 12.63 -17.04 -6.15
CA LYS A 181 11.62 -16.99 -7.22
C LYS A 181 11.80 -15.75 -8.09
N LEU A 182 11.97 -14.58 -7.48
CA LEU A 182 12.18 -13.33 -8.21
C LEU A 182 13.50 -13.34 -8.98
N ALA A 183 14.59 -13.82 -8.38
CA ALA A 183 15.87 -13.96 -9.08
C ALA A 183 15.74 -14.87 -10.34
N SER A 184 15.06 -16.00 -10.19
CA SER A 184 14.80 -16.93 -11.31
C SER A 184 13.92 -16.29 -12.40
N TYR A 185 12.91 -15.52 -12.00
CA TYR A 185 12.05 -14.80 -12.94
C TYR A 185 12.84 -13.76 -13.74
N TYR A 186 13.64 -12.90 -13.09
CA TYR A 186 14.44 -11.90 -13.79
C TYR A 186 15.48 -12.52 -14.72
N GLN A 187 16.09 -13.64 -14.34
CA GLN A 187 16.98 -14.40 -15.23
C GLN A 187 16.26 -14.95 -16.47
N SER A 188 14.96 -15.27 -16.37
CA SER A 188 14.19 -15.81 -17.50
C SER A 188 13.73 -14.77 -18.52
N ILE A 189 13.78 -13.48 -18.16
CA ILE A 189 13.34 -12.36 -19.02
C ILE A 189 14.47 -11.40 -19.40
N SER A 190 15.70 -11.68 -18.93
CA SER A 190 16.92 -10.97 -19.33
C SER A 190 17.52 -11.62 -20.56
#